data_AF-A0AAV5BYK7-F1
#
_entry.id   AF-A0AAV5BYK7-F1
#
_cell.length_a   1.000
_cell.length_b   1.000
_cell.length_c   1.000
_cell.angle_alpha   90.00
_cell.angle_beta   90.00
_cell.angle_gamma   90.00
#
_symmetry.space_group_name_H-M   'P 1'
#
loop_
_entity.id
_entity.type
_entity.pdbx_description
1 polymer ?
#
loop_
_entity_poly.entity_id
_entity_poly.type
_entity_poly.pdbx_seq_one_letter_code
_entity_poly.pdbx_strand_id
1 'polypeptide(L)' 'MVLCLLLFLVGSALYQLHLVKASTARAFVPPELRLVEAFGYTLGGMFLARYHDSPAGEFDELVVIAGIVWNPPTSCA' A
#
# COMPACT_ATOMS: atom_id res chain seq x y z
N MET A 1 4.27 -7.30 -4.57
CA MET A 1 3.91 -8.60 -3.98
C MET A 1 2.45 -8.70 -3.55
N VAL A 2 1.77 -7.64 -3.12
CA VAL A 2 0.30 -7.67 -2.85
C VAL A 2 -0.54 -7.90 -4.12
N LEU A 3 -0.08 -7.42 -5.28
CA LEU A 3 -0.84 -7.55 -6.54
C LEU A 3 -0.93 -8.99 -7.09
N CYS A 4 -0.06 -9.92 -6.65
CA CYS A 4 -0.03 -11.28 -7.20
C CYS A 4 -1.08 -12.22 -6.57
N LEU A 5 -1.72 -11.85 -5.46
CA LEU A 5 -2.78 -12.66 -4.83
C LEU A 5 -4.19 -12.38 -5.41
N LEU A 6 -4.37 -11.24 -6.08
CA LEU A 6 -5.68 -10.75 -6.54
C LEU A 6 -6.28 -11.52 -7.74
N LEU A 7 -5.53 -12.42 -8.38
CA LEU A 7 -6.02 -13.20 -9.54
C LEU A 7 -7.09 -14.26 -9.18
N PHE A 8 -7.30 -14.56 -7.89
CA PHE A 8 -8.25 -15.58 -7.42
C PHE A 8 -9.32 -15.04 -6.44
N LEU A 9 -9.46 -13.72 -6.30
CA LEU A 9 -10.28 -13.12 -5.27
C LEU A 9 -11.49 -12.39 -5.89
N VAL A 10 -12.71 -12.80 -5.54
CA VAL A 10 -13.94 -12.09 -5.93
C VAL A 10 -14.42 -11.25 -4.75
N GLY A 11 -14.52 -9.94 -4.96
CA GLY A 11 -14.78 -9.02 -3.87
C GLY A 11 -14.97 -7.57 -4.30
N SER A 12 -15.17 -6.71 -3.30
CA SER A 12 -15.19 -5.26 -3.47
C SER A 12 -14.02 -4.61 -2.75
N ALA A 13 -13.60 -3.45 -3.23
CA ALA A 13 -12.37 -2.79 -2.84
C ALA A 13 -12.59 -1.29 -2.68
N LEU A 14 -12.21 -0.74 -1.52
CA LEU A 14 -12.21 0.70 -1.24
C LEU A 14 -10.77 1.17 -1.05
N TYR A 15 -10.36 2.13 -1.87
CA TYR A 15 -9.06 2.79 -1.74
C TYR A 15 -9.25 4.20 -1.17
N GLN A 16 -8.52 4.52 -0.11
CA GLN A 16 -8.43 5.88 0.40
C GLN A 16 -6.97 6.30 0.49
N LEU A 17 -6.55 7.10 -0.49
CA LEU A 17 -5.24 7.73 -0.51
C LEU A 17 -5.28 9.02 0.31
N HIS A 18 -4.22 9.28 1.08
CA HIS A 18 -4.07 10.54 1.81
C HIS A 18 -2.60 10.92 1.95
N LEU A 19 -2.35 12.22 2.18
CA LEU A 19 -1.01 12.73 2.42
C LEU A 19 -0.59 12.44 3.86
N VAL A 20 0.52 11.73 4.01
CA VAL A 20 1.13 11.40 5.31
C VAL A 20 2.41 12.22 5.44
N LYS A 21 2.70 12.74 6.63
CA LYS A 21 3.97 13.45 6.88
C LYS A 21 5.14 12.50 6.63
N ALA A 22 6.12 12.95 5.85
CA ALA A 22 7.29 12.14 5.50
C ALA A 22 8.05 11.67 6.75
N SER A 23 8.10 12.49 7.80
CA SER A 23 8.71 12.12 9.08
C SER A 23 8.01 10.94 9.77
N THR A 24 6.67 10.89 9.71
CA THR A 24 5.89 9.77 10.25
C THR A 24 6.08 8.52 9.41
N ALA A 25 5.99 8.65 8.09
CA ALA A 25 6.20 7.52 7.16
C ALA A 25 7.60 6.91 7.30
N ARG A 26 8.63 7.74 7.52
CA ARG A 26 10.02 7.30 7.68
C ARG A 26 10.24 6.36 8.87
N ALA A 27 9.44 6.45 9.92
CA ALA A 27 9.55 5.54 11.07
C ALA A 27 9.21 4.08 10.71
N PHE A 28 8.43 3.87 9.63
CA PHE A 28 7.98 2.55 9.19
C PHE A 28 8.67 2.07 7.91
N VAL A 29 9.47 2.93 7.27
CA VAL A 29 10.15 2.62 6.01
C VAL A 29 11.63 2.36 6.27
N PRO A 30 12.17 1.20 5.84
CA PRO A 30 13.60 0.91 5.96
C PRO A 30 14.48 2.03 5.36
N PRO A 31 15.60 2.39 6.02
CA PRO A 31 16.43 3.53 5.61
C PRO A 31 17.05 3.39 4.21
N GLU A 32 17.25 2.15 3.75
CA GLU A 32 17.76 1.83 2.42
C GLU A 32 16.77 2.17 1.28
N LEU A 33 15.47 2.28 1.60
CA LEU A 33 14.44 2.63 0.62
C LEU A 33 14.21 4.15 0.60
N ARG A 34 14.32 4.72 -0.61
CA ARG A 34 14.09 6.15 -0.82
C ARG A 34 12.59 6.43 -0.79
N LEU A 35 12.10 7.08 0.27
CA LEU A 35 10.74 7.58 0.32
C LEU A 35 10.52 8.66 -0.75
N VAL A 36 9.42 8.55 -1.49
CA VAL A 36 8.96 9.57 -2.43
C VAL A 36 8.23 10.63 -1.63
N GLU A 37 8.84 11.82 -1.50
CA GLU A 37 8.25 12.95 -0.80
C GLU A 37 8.04 14.16 -1.73
N ALA A 38 7.00 14.93 -1.43
CA ALA A 38 6.76 16.26 -1.97
C ALA A 38 6.26 17.16 -0.83
N PHE A 39 6.86 18.33 -0.66
CA PHE A 39 6.51 19.30 0.39
C PHE A 39 6.52 18.73 1.83
N GLY A 40 7.38 17.75 2.12
CA GLY A 40 7.45 17.08 3.43
C GLY A 40 6.33 16.07 3.68
N TYR A 41 5.57 15.70 2.65
CA TYR A 41 4.55 14.65 2.68
C TYR A 41 4.87 13.55 1.68
N THR A 42 4.38 12.35 1.95
CA THR A 42 4.36 11.22 1.01
C THR A 42 2.92 10.77 0.80
N LEU A 43 2.66 10.04 -0.29
CA LEU A 43 1.36 9.45 -0.52
C LEU A 43 1.26 8.14 0.26
N GLY A 44 0.42 8.12 1.27
CA GLY A 44 0.02 6.92 1.98
C GLY A 44 -1.44 6.60 1.72
N GLY A 45 -2.00 5.73 2.54
CA GLY A 45 -3.41 5.40 2.42
C GLY A 45 -3.82 4.18 3.20
N MET A 46 -5.05 3.78 2.95
CA MET A 46 -5.52 2.45 3.31
C MET A 46 -6.30 1.86 2.14
N PHE A 47 -6.33 0.54 2.11
CA PHE A 47 -7.11 -0.26 1.19
C PHE A 47 -7.92 -1.26 2.01
N LEU A 48 -9.23 -1.25 1.83
CA LEU A 48 -10.13 -2.24 2.43
C LEU A 48 -10.70 -3.10 1.30
N ALA A 49 -10.41 -4.39 1.33
CA ALA A 49 -11.06 -5.37 0.48
C ALA A 49 -12.01 -6.24 1.31
N ARG A 50 -13.15 -6.57 0.72
CA ARG A 50 -14.05 -7.61 1.21
C ARG A 50 -14.10 -8.72 0.19
N TYR A 51 -13.63 -9.91 0.56
CA TYR A 51 -13.60 -11.07 -0.31
C TYR A 51 -14.71 -12.04 0.09
N HIS A 52 -15.59 -12.31 -0.87
CA HIS A 52 -16.72 -13.24 -0.71
C HIS A 52 -16.41 -14.61 -1.34
N ASP A 53 -15.41 -14.67 -2.21
CA ASP A 53 -14.89 -15.94 -2.74
C ASP A 53 -13.36 -15.87 -2.78
N SER A 54 -12.73 -16.76 -2.01
CA SER A 54 -11.28 -16.92 -1.97
C SER A 54 -10.88 -18.34 -1.55
N PRO A 55 -9.65 -18.79 -1.89
CA PRO A 55 -9.11 -20.07 -1.41
C PRO A 55 -9.00 -20.19 0.11
N ALA A 56 -9.02 -19.07 0.84
CA ALA A 56 -8.93 -19.02 2.30
C ALA A 56 -10.31 -18.83 2.98
N GLY A 57 -11.41 -18.81 2.21
CA GLY A 57 -12.75 -18.49 2.70
C GLY A 57 -13.11 -17.01 2.60
N GLU A 58 -14.22 -16.59 3.19
CA GLU A 58 -14.62 -15.18 3.23
C GLU A 58 -13.81 -14.42 4.29
N PHE A 59 -13.26 -13.27 3.92
CA PHE A 59 -12.58 -12.39 4.87
C PHE A 59 -12.50 -10.95 4.36
N ASP A 60 -12.34 -10.03 5.32
CA ASP A 60 -12.05 -8.63 5.06
C ASP A 60 -10.54 -8.37 5.24
N GLU A 61 -9.90 -7.76 4.25
CA GLU A 61 -8.49 -7.37 4.29
C GLU A 61 -8.37 -5.85 4.43
N LEU A 62 -7.72 -5.38 5.49
CA LEU A 62 -7.36 -3.97 5.65
C LEU A 62 -5.84 -3.81 5.58
N VAL A 63 -5.38 -3.09 4.55
CA VAL A 63 -3.97 -2.76 4.37
C VAL A 63 -3.77 -1.27 4.62
N VAL A 64 -2.86 -0.92 5.53
CA VAL A 64 -2.43 0.46 5.77
C VAL A 64 -1.08 0.68 5.09
N ILE A 65 -1.00 1.73 4.28
CA ILE A 65 0.18 2.07 3.47
C ILE A 65 0.82 3.32 4.06
N ALA A 66 2.03 3.16 4.61
CA ALA A 66 2.74 4.26 5.27
C ALA A 66 3.28 5.33 4.29
N GLY A 67 3.61 4.95 3.06
CA GLY A 67 4.14 5.87 2.05
C GLY A 67 4.62 5.17 0.78
N ILE A 68 4.87 5.93 -0.28
CA ILE A 68 5.47 5.43 -1.52
C ILE A 68 6.99 5.44 -1.40
N VAL A 69 7.61 4.33 -1.78
CA VAL A 69 9.07 4.19 -1.83
C VAL A 69 9.54 3.93 -3.25
N TRP A 70 10.75 4.37 -3.56
CA TRP A 70 11.44 4.17 -4.81
C TRP A 70 12.44 3.02 -4.70
N ASN A 71 12.31 2.00 -5.56
CA ASN A 71 13.21 0.85 -5.60
C ASN A 71 13.76 0.60 -7.03
N PRO A 72 14.90 1.20 -7.41
CA PRO A 72 15.53 0.96 -8.71
C PRO A 72 16.17 -0.44 -8.77
N PRO A 73 16.21 -1.14 -9.93
CA PRO A 73 15.70 -0.77 -11.26
C PRO A 73 14.21 -1.11 -11.49
N THR A 74 13.55 -1.72 -10.50
CA THR A 74 12.18 -2.25 -10.66
C THR A 74 11.07 -1.20 -10.69
N SER A 75 11.37 0.01 -10.23
CA SER A 75 10.45 1.16 -10.27
C SER A 75 10.85 2.08 -11.43
N CYS A 76 9.87 2.60 -12.19
CA CYS A 76 10.03 3.69 -13.17
C CYS A 76 9.40 4.96 -12.57
N ALA A 77 10.12 6.09 -12.64
CA ALA A 77 9.76 7.35 -11.99
C ALA A 77 9.09 8.27 -13.01
#